data_AF-A0A8H5KPB7-F1
#
_entry.id   AF-A0A8H5KPB7-F1
#
_cell.length_a   1.000
_cell.length_b   1.000
_cell.length_c   1.000
_cell.angle_alpha   90.00
_cell.angle_beta   90.00
_cell.angle_gamma   90.00
#
_symmetry.space_group_name_H-M   'P 1'
#
loop_
_entity.id
_entity.type
_entity.pdbx_description
1 polymer ?
#
loop_
_entity_poly.entity_id
_entity_poly.type
_entity_poly.pdbx_seq_one_letter_code
_entity_poly.pdbx_strand_id
1 'polypeptide(L)'
;MWASNPIDRAITQGALSYIALATDAGRVWLVNCAPYMAAFWKIPDSELSLPAGRRARREFEEHFKTLQNECADNLTSTGWLTPAADGGPGVADVMLAATVRHTELSWSEFILEDEELGRLREWYEKFKTVGFWYELEETGRFPDNAKRGEGSVLK
;
A
#
# COMPACT_ATOMS: atom_id res chain seq x y z
N MET A 1 -15.25 -8.60 12.50
CA MET A 1 -15.91 -8.25 13.77
C MET A 1 -15.26 -6.96 14.25
N TRP A 2 -16.03 -5.89 14.52
CA TRP A 2 -15.46 -4.58 14.87
C TRP A 2 -14.85 -4.64 16.27
N ALA A 3 -13.70 -4.02 16.50
CA ALA A 3 -13.07 -3.99 17.83
C ALA A 3 -14.03 -3.38 18.86
N SER A 4 -14.19 -4.03 20.01
CA SER A 4 -15.12 -3.58 21.06
C SER A 4 -14.63 -2.29 21.73
N ASN A 5 -13.32 -2.13 21.82
CA ASN A 5 -12.65 -0.94 22.35
C ASN A 5 -12.73 0.25 21.37
N PRO A 6 -13.23 1.42 21.80
CA PRO A 6 -13.25 2.65 20.98
C PRO A 6 -11.87 3.09 20.46
N ILE A 7 -10.81 2.90 21.25
CA ILE A 7 -9.44 3.30 20.86
C ILE A 7 -8.97 2.43 19.69
N ASP A 8 -9.12 1.11 19.80
CA ASP A 8 -8.73 0.18 18.74
C ASP A 8 -9.51 0.43 17.44
N ARG A 9 -10.78 0.86 17.56
CA ARG A 9 -11.58 1.31 16.41
C ARG A 9 -11.02 2.57 15.77
N ALA A 10 -10.65 3.57 16.58
CA ALA A 10 -10.06 4.81 16.09
C ALA A 10 -8.73 4.53 15.37
N ILE A 11 -7.85 3.71 15.96
CA ILE A 11 -6.58 3.30 15.34
C ILE A 11 -6.83 2.55 14.02
N THR A 12 -7.81 1.64 13.99
CA THR A 12 -8.17 0.93 12.75
C THR A 12 -8.64 1.89 11.66
N GLN A 13 -9.48 2.86 12.00
CA GLN A 13 -9.94 3.87 11.04
C GLN A 13 -8.81 4.79 10.57
N GLY A 14 -7.94 5.22 11.47
CA GLY A 14 -6.74 5.99 11.14
C GLY A 14 -5.82 5.24 10.18
N ALA A 15 -5.52 3.98 10.50
CA ALA A 15 -4.71 3.11 9.66
C ALA A 15 -5.28 2.96 8.24
N LEU A 16 -6.57 2.63 8.12
CA LEU A 16 -7.24 2.54 6.82
C LEU A 16 -7.24 3.87 6.07
N SER A 17 -7.40 4.99 6.77
CA SER A 17 -7.38 6.33 6.18
C SER A 17 -6.02 6.68 5.61
N TYR A 18 -4.93 6.40 6.31
CA TYR A 18 -3.59 6.66 5.79
C TYR A 18 -3.20 5.73 4.64
N ILE A 19 -3.64 4.48 4.64
CA ILE A 19 -3.44 3.59 3.47
C ILE A 19 -4.20 4.15 2.25
N ALA A 20 -5.43 4.63 2.44
CA ALA A 20 -6.20 5.25 1.35
C ALA A 20 -5.54 6.54 0.85
N LEU A 21 -5.12 7.43 1.75
CA LEU A 21 -4.43 8.68 1.40
C LEU A 21 -3.11 8.40 0.66
N ALA A 22 -2.32 7.42 1.12
CA ALA A 22 -1.13 6.99 0.40
C ALA A 22 -1.51 6.50 -1.00
N THR A 23 -2.50 5.62 -1.13
CA THR A 23 -2.92 5.10 -2.45
C THR A 23 -3.36 6.20 -3.42
N ASP A 24 -4.10 7.21 -2.93
CA ASP A 24 -4.52 8.37 -3.72
C ASP A 24 -3.33 9.24 -4.14
N ALA A 25 -2.40 9.54 -3.22
CA ALA A 25 -1.18 10.27 -3.53
C ALA A 25 -0.31 9.51 -4.56
N GLY A 26 -0.18 8.18 -4.41
CA GLY A 26 0.52 7.31 -5.34
C GLY A 26 -0.10 7.35 -6.73
N ARG A 27 -1.43 7.35 -6.84
CA ARG A 27 -2.13 7.52 -8.13
C ARG A 27 -1.80 8.86 -8.78
N VAL A 28 -1.83 9.97 -8.03
CA VAL A 28 -1.48 11.30 -8.57
C VAL A 28 -0.03 11.33 -9.02
N TRP A 29 0.88 10.76 -8.24
CA TRP A 29 2.29 10.65 -8.60
C TRP A 29 2.46 9.86 -9.91
N LEU A 30 1.92 8.65 -9.99
CA LEU A 30 2.04 7.77 -11.14
C LEU A 30 1.45 8.39 -12.41
N VAL A 31 0.27 9.00 -12.35
CA VAL A 31 -0.33 9.71 -13.49
C VAL A 31 0.58 10.80 -14.03
N ASN A 32 1.22 11.57 -13.15
CA ASN A 32 2.03 12.72 -13.53
C ASN A 32 3.48 12.36 -13.91
N CYS A 33 3.95 11.17 -13.55
CA CYS A 33 5.36 10.76 -13.75
C CYS A 33 5.53 9.55 -14.66
N ALA A 34 4.46 8.81 -14.97
CA ALA A 34 4.51 7.64 -15.85
C ALA A 34 3.54 7.82 -17.03
N PRO A 35 4.06 7.99 -18.27
CA PRO A 35 3.23 8.25 -19.46
C PRO A 35 2.12 7.23 -19.70
N TYR A 36 2.37 5.96 -19.35
CA TYR A 36 1.37 4.91 -19.52
C TYR A 36 0.18 5.02 -18.57
N MET A 37 0.38 5.54 -17.36
CA MET A 37 -0.70 5.75 -16.39
C MET A 37 -1.60 6.89 -16.86
N ALA A 38 -1.02 7.98 -17.35
CA ALA A 38 -1.78 9.05 -18.00
C ALA A 38 -2.62 8.49 -19.17
N ALA A 39 -2.03 7.64 -20.01
CA ALA A 39 -2.75 7.00 -21.12
C ALA A 39 -3.88 6.06 -20.65
N PHE A 40 -3.64 5.22 -19.63
CA PHE A 40 -4.65 4.33 -19.05
C PHE A 40 -5.87 5.11 -18.53
N TRP A 41 -5.63 6.26 -17.88
CA TRP A 41 -6.69 7.13 -17.35
C TRP A 41 -7.21 8.15 -18.38
N LYS A 42 -6.70 8.14 -19.61
CA LYS A 42 -7.05 9.07 -20.70
C LYS A 42 -6.87 10.55 -20.30
N ILE A 43 -5.80 10.84 -19.56
CA ILE A 43 -5.46 12.19 -19.12
C ILE A 43 -4.60 12.85 -20.20
N PRO A 44 -4.97 14.04 -20.71
CA PRO A 44 -4.21 14.72 -21.76
C PRO A 44 -2.90 15.31 -21.21
N ASP A 45 -1.87 15.37 -22.05
CA ASP A 45 -0.54 15.90 -21.68
C ASP A 45 -0.60 17.33 -21.11
N SER A 46 -1.58 18.13 -21.54
CA SER A 46 -1.80 19.50 -21.05
C SER A 46 -2.22 19.59 -19.58
N GLU A 47 -2.71 18.49 -19.00
CA GLU A 47 -3.12 18.39 -17.60
C GLU A 47 -2.02 17.78 -16.71
N LEU A 48 -0.94 17.27 -17.31
CA LEU A 48 0.18 16.67 -16.56
C LEU A 48 1.09 17.74 -15.97
N SER A 49 1.55 17.50 -14.75
CA SER A 49 2.41 18.41 -13.99
C SER A 49 3.47 17.65 -13.21
N LEU A 50 4.72 17.70 -13.69
CA LEU A 50 5.87 17.12 -12.98
C LEU A 50 6.02 17.67 -11.55
N PRO A 51 5.82 18.97 -11.26
CA PRO A 51 5.80 19.47 -9.89
C PRO A 51 4.71 18.82 -9.01
N ALA A 52 3.51 18.60 -9.56
CA ALA A 52 2.43 17.91 -8.85
C ALA A 52 2.81 16.46 -8.55
N GLY A 53 3.36 15.73 -9.53
CA GLY A 53 3.84 14.36 -9.34
C GLY A 53 4.93 14.25 -8.27
N ARG A 54 5.91 15.16 -8.26
CA ARG A 54 6.96 15.21 -7.22
C ARG A 54 6.42 15.50 -5.83
N ARG A 55 5.39 16.35 -5.73
CA ARG A 55 4.71 16.63 -4.46
C ARG A 55 3.96 15.39 -3.98
N ALA A 56 3.19 14.76 -4.86
CA ALA A 56 2.42 13.58 -4.56
C ALA A 56 3.30 12.40 -4.12
N ARG A 57 4.51 12.24 -4.70
CA ARG A 57 5.49 11.25 -4.22
C ARG A 57 5.90 11.48 -2.76
N ARG A 58 6.14 12.74 -2.36
CA ARG A 58 6.46 13.03 -0.96
C ARG A 58 5.28 12.76 -0.04
N GLU A 59 4.06 13.16 -0.44
CA GLU A 59 2.85 12.89 0.33
C GLU A 59 2.61 11.37 0.47
N PHE A 60 2.86 10.60 -0.57
CA PHE A 60 2.83 9.14 -0.56
C PHE A 60 3.75 8.54 0.52
N GLU A 61 5.03 8.95 0.54
CA GLU A 61 6.01 8.51 1.54
C GLU A 61 5.61 8.95 2.96
N GLU A 62 5.20 10.21 3.14
CA GLU A 62 4.76 10.78 4.42
C GLU A 62 3.52 10.09 5.02
N HIS A 63 2.57 9.67 4.18
CA HIS A 63 1.39 8.94 4.65
C HIS A 63 1.75 7.57 5.23
N PHE A 64 2.73 6.86 4.66
CA PHE A 64 3.21 5.61 5.26
C PHE A 64 4.00 5.83 6.54
N LYS A 65 4.81 6.90 6.62
CA LYS A 65 5.51 7.26 7.87
C LYS A 65 4.52 7.56 8.97
N THR A 66 3.45 8.28 8.65
CA THR A 66 2.38 8.60 9.60
C THR A 66 1.62 7.34 10.03
N LEU A 67 1.26 6.45 9.09
CA LEU A 67 0.65 5.14 9.39
C LEU A 67 1.50 4.33 10.38
N GLN A 68 2.81 4.23 10.13
CA GLN A 68 3.76 3.53 10.99
C GLN A 68 3.77 4.09 12.42
N ASN A 69 3.70 5.42 12.54
CA ASN A 69 3.71 6.10 13.83
C ASN A 69 2.39 5.95 14.58
N GLU A 70 1.25 6.06 13.88
CA GLU A 70 -0.07 5.86 14.48
C GLU A 70 -0.26 4.43 14.98
N CYS A 71 0.28 3.45 14.25
CA CYS A 71 0.21 2.03 14.62
C CYS A 71 1.41 1.56 15.46
N ALA A 72 2.26 2.47 15.96
CA ALA A 72 3.54 2.12 16.59
C ALA A 72 3.40 1.14 17.76
N ASP A 73 2.42 1.36 18.63
CA ASP A 73 2.19 0.52 19.81
C ASP A 73 1.70 -0.88 19.43
N ASN A 74 0.80 -0.98 18.43
CA ASN A 74 0.31 -2.25 17.91
C ASN A 74 1.43 -3.02 17.19
N LEU A 75 2.22 -2.34 16.37
CA LEU A 75 3.37 -2.93 15.69
C LEU A 75 4.39 -3.46 16.70
N THR A 76 4.64 -2.72 17.78
CA THR A 76 5.60 -3.14 18.82
C THR A 76 5.07 -4.33 19.64
N SER A 77 3.80 -4.30 20.01
CA SER A 77 3.20 -5.31 20.91
C SER A 77 2.76 -6.59 20.19
N THR A 78 2.28 -6.48 18.96
CA THR A 78 1.68 -7.59 18.21
C THR A 78 2.37 -7.87 16.88
N GLY A 79 3.11 -6.89 16.34
CA GLY A 79 3.67 -6.93 14.99
C GLY A 79 2.63 -6.75 13.88
N TRP A 80 1.42 -6.28 14.19
CA TRP A 80 0.36 -5.97 13.23
C TRP A 80 -0.08 -4.51 13.38
N LEU A 81 -0.56 -3.90 12.30
CA LEU A 81 -1.14 -2.55 12.32
C LEU A 81 -2.43 -2.54 13.15
N THR A 82 -3.28 -3.53 12.89
CA THR A 82 -4.60 -3.68 13.51
C THR A 82 -4.80 -5.15 13.89
N PRO A 83 -4.33 -5.61 15.06
CA PRO A 83 -4.42 -7.03 15.41
C PRO A 83 -5.87 -7.52 15.41
N ALA A 84 -6.12 -8.68 14.80
CA ALA A 84 -7.41 -9.36 14.85
C ALA A 84 -7.63 -10.02 16.23
N ALA A 85 -8.86 -10.47 16.49
CA ALA A 85 -9.24 -11.06 17.77
C ALA A 85 -8.48 -12.36 18.11
N ASP A 86 -7.97 -13.05 17.10
CA ASP A 86 -7.15 -14.26 17.23
C ASP A 86 -5.63 -13.95 17.33
N GLY A 87 -5.25 -12.68 17.38
CA GLY A 87 -3.85 -12.23 17.39
C GLY A 87 -3.18 -12.23 16.01
N GLY A 88 -3.93 -12.55 14.95
CA GLY A 88 -3.49 -12.47 13.56
C GLY A 88 -3.53 -11.05 12.97
N PRO A 89 -3.17 -10.91 11.69
CA PRO A 89 -3.30 -9.63 10.98
C PRO A 89 -4.78 -9.24 10.85
N GLY A 90 -5.09 -7.95 11.01
CA GLY A 90 -6.45 -7.46 10.79
C GLY A 90 -6.63 -6.79 9.43
N VAL A 91 -7.68 -5.99 9.33
CA VAL A 91 -8.13 -5.44 8.04
C VAL A 91 -7.15 -4.45 7.43
N ALA A 92 -6.49 -3.61 8.24
CA ALA A 92 -5.51 -2.67 7.73
C ALA A 92 -4.25 -3.39 7.24
N ASP A 93 -3.86 -4.47 7.91
CA ASP A 93 -2.74 -5.32 7.50
C ASP A 93 -3.00 -5.94 6.12
N VAL A 94 -4.17 -6.56 5.94
CA VAL A 94 -4.56 -7.17 4.65
C VAL A 94 -4.63 -6.11 3.55
N MET A 95 -5.21 -4.94 3.83
CA MET A 95 -5.32 -3.85 2.85
C MET A 95 -3.94 -3.34 2.44
N LEU A 96 -3.04 -3.07 3.40
CA LEU A 96 -1.70 -2.60 3.07
C LEU A 96 -0.91 -3.66 2.30
N ALA A 97 -0.99 -4.93 2.70
CA ALA A 97 -0.24 -6.00 2.05
C ALA A 97 -0.69 -6.18 0.60
N ALA A 98 -2.00 -6.10 0.35
CA ALA A 98 -2.55 -6.09 -0.99
C ALA A 98 -2.05 -4.88 -1.81
N THR A 99 -1.99 -3.69 -1.23
CA THR A 99 -1.46 -2.48 -1.90
C THR A 99 0.03 -2.60 -2.25
N VAL A 100 0.85 -3.07 -1.32
CA VAL A 100 2.29 -3.31 -1.55
C VAL A 100 2.45 -4.34 -2.65
N ARG A 101 1.77 -5.49 -2.53
CA ARG A 101 1.89 -6.59 -3.48
C ARG A 101 1.39 -6.23 -4.89
N HIS A 102 0.29 -5.49 -4.97
CA HIS A 102 -0.24 -4.99 -6.24
C HIS A 102 0.80 -4.11 -6.96
N THR A 103 1.49 -3.24 -6.22
CA THR A 103 2.56 -2.40 -6.77
C THR A 103 3.73 -3.22 -7.28
N GLU A 104 4.20 -4.18 -6.48
CA GLU A 104 5.29 -5.08 -6.87
C GLU A 104 4.96 -5.83 -8.17
N LEU A 105 3.73 -6.33 -8.30
CA LEU A 105 3.29 -7.08 -9.48
C LEU A 105 3.07 -6.20 -10.71
N SER A 106 2.42 -5.05 -10.53
CA SER A 106 2.00 -4.19 -11.64
C SER A 106 3.16 -3.35 -12.19
N TRP A 107 4.05 -2.94 -11.29
CA TRP A 107 5.05 -1.90 -11.57
C TRP A 107 6.48 -2.34 -11.25
N SER A 108 6.68 -3.53 -10.66
CA SER A 108 8.00 -3.98 -10.20
C SER A 108 8.68 -3.00 -9.24
N GLU A 109 7.87 -2.25 -8.49
CA GLU A 109 8.32 -1.29 -7.48
C GLU A 109 7.97 -1.78 -6.08
N PHE A 110 8.87 -1.53 -5.12
CA PHE A 110 8.61 -1.77 -3.71
C PHE A 110 8.33 -0.43 -3.01
N ILE A 111 7.10 -0.24 -2.52
CA ILE A 111 6.66 1.08 -2.02
C ILE A 111 7.15 1.42 -0.61
N LEU A 112 7.78 0.47 0.08
CA LEU A 112 8.30 0.63 1.44
C LEU A 112 9.84 0.71 1.48
N GLU A 113 10.45 1.18 0.38
CA GLU A 113 11.91 1.30 0.23
C GLU A 113 12.55 2.38 1.12
N ASP A 114 11.83 3.46 1.45
CA ASP A 114 12.35 4.57 2.28
C ASP A 114 12.87 4.05 3.63
N GLU A 115 14.14 4.32 3.95
CA GLU A 115 14.82 3.78 5.14
C GLU A 115 14.05 3.99 6.45
N GLU A 116 13.29 5.09 6.58
CA GLU A 116 12.48 5.42 7.75
C GLU A 116 11.23 4.54 7.93
N LEU A 117 10.85 3.77 6.90
CA LEU A 117 9.74 2.80 6.93
C LEU A 117 10.16 1.41 7.44
N GLY A 118 11.22 1.33 8.25
CA GLY A 118 11.78 0.07 8.73
C GLY A 118 10.77 -0.86 9.42
N ARG A 119 9.86 -0.33 10.24
CA ARG A 119 8.85 -1.17 10.91
C ARG A 119 7.82 -1.71 9.94
N LEU A 120 7.42 -0.93 8.94
CA LEU A 120 6.54 -1.42 7.88
C LEU A 120 7.24 -2.46 7.00
N ARG A 121 8.55 -2.34 6.74
CA ARG A 121 9.29 -3.41 6.04
C ARG A 121 9.30 -4.71 6.85
N GLU A 122 9.65 -4.65 8.13
CA GLU A 122 9.64 -5.81 9.02
C GLU A 122 8.24 -6.44 9.12
N TRP A 123 7.22 -5.59 9.22
CA TRP A 123 5.81 -5.99 9.18
C TRP A 123 5.46 -6.74 7.89
N TYR A 124 5.88 -6.26 6.72
CA TYR A 124 5.57 -6.92 5.44
C TYR A 124 6.28 -8.27 5.29
N GLU A 125 7.54 -8.36 5.72
CA GLU A 125 8.27 -9.64 5.78
C GLU A 125 7.55 -10.65 6.66
N LYS A 126 7.05 -10.22 7.83
CA LYS A 126 6.21 -11.06 8.69
C LYS A 126 4.90 -11.44 8.02
N PHE A 127 4.20 -10.49 7.40
CA PHE A 127 2.90 -10.72 6.75
C PHE A 127 2.97 -11.79 5.66
N LYS A 128 4.05 -11.82 4.86
CA LYS A 128 4.25 -12.84 3.83
C LYS A 128 4.28 -14.29 4.35
N THR A 129 4.51 -14.48 5.65
CA THR A 129 4.52 -15.81 6.29
C THR A 129 3.14 -16.29 6.75
N VAL A 130 2.11 -15.45 6.64
CA VAL A 130 0.74 -15.78 7.08
C VAL A 130 0.13 -16.84 6.15
N GLY A 131 -0.40 -17.92 6.72
CA GLY A 131 -0.84 -19.11 5.96
C GLY A 131 -1.81 -18.82 4.82
N PHE A 132 -2.88 -18.04 5.06
CA PHE A 132 -3.84 -17.72 3.99
C PHE A 132 -3.22 -16.86 2.87
N TRP A 133 -2.20 -16.06 3.19
CA TRP A 133 -1.51 -15.24 2.21
C TRP A 133 -0.58 -16.09 1.34
N TYR A 134 0.14 -17.03 1.96
CA TYR A 134 0.94 -18.02 1.25
C TYR A 134 0.09 -18.84 0.27
N GLU A 135 -1.07 -19.35 0.72
CA GLU A 135 -2.02 -20.06 -0.13
C GLU A 135 -2.50 -19.19 -1.31
N LEU A 136 -2.78 -17.90 -1.06
CA LEU A 136 -3.16 -16.97 -2.12
C LEU A 136 -2.06 -16.81 -3.17
N GLU A 137 -0.82 -16.60 -2.74
CA GLU A 137 0.35 -16.49 -3.63
C GLU A 137 0.56 -17.76 -4.46
N GLU A 138 0.44 -18.96 -3.86
CA GLU A 138 0.56 -20.24 -4.57
C GLU A 138 -0.53 -20.45 -5.62
N THR A 139 -1.77 -20.03 -5.32
CA THR A 139 -2.89 -20.19 -6.28
C THR A 139 -2.76 -19.30 -7.51
N GLY A 140 -1.89 -18.28 -7.47
CA GLY A 140 -1.63 -17.40 -8.60
C GLY A 140 -2.85 -16.60 -9.07
N ARG A 141 -3.86 -16.40 -8.21
CA ARG A 141 -5.11 -15.63 -8.47
C ARG A 141 -4.86 -14.12 -8.61
N PHE A 142 -3.85 -13.75 -9.37
CA PHE A 142 -3.59 -12.38 -9.78
C PHE A 142 -4.10 -12.22 -11.21
N PRO A 143 -4.94 -11.21 -11.49
CA PRO A 143 -5.36 -10.91 -12.85
C PRO A 143 -4.14 -10.84 -13.78
N ASP A 144 -4.16 -11.46 -14.95
CA ASP A 144 -3.01 -11.48 -15.86
C ASP A 144 -2.56 -10.07 -16.29
N ASN A 145 -3.48 -9.09 -16.25
CA ASN A 145 -3.20 -7.68 -16.46
C ASN A 145 -2.53 -6.98 -15.26
N ALA A 146 -2.66 -7.52 -14.04
CA ALA A 146 -1.93 -7.02 -12.87
C ALA A 146 -0.46 -7.47 -12.87
N LYS A 147 -0.10 -8.51 -13.65
CA LYS A 147 1.29 -8.95 -13.85
C LYS A 147 2.02 -8.18 -14.96
N ARG A 148 1.29 -7.32 -15.67
CA ARG A 148 1.74 -6.72 -16.93
C ARG A 148 1.61 -5.21 -16.88
N GLY A 149 2.71 -4.57 -16.49
CA GLY A 149 3.14 -3.32 -17.13
C GLY A 149 3.36 -3.46 -18.67
N GLU A 150 3.09 -4.64 -19.25
CA GLU A 150 3.21 -4.92 -20.69
C GLU A 150 2.09 -4.31 -21.55
N GLY A 151 1.06 -3.71 -20.96
CA GLY A 151 0.06 -2.94 -21.71
C GLY A 151 0.59 -1.62 -22.29
N SER A 152 1.82 -1.22 -21.95
CA SER A 152 2.32 0.12 -22.25
C SER A 152 3.69 0.21 -22.90
N VAL A 153 4.23 -0.90 -23.40
CA VAL A 153 5.37 -0.86 -24.30
C VAL A 153 4.92 -1.42 -25.65
N LEU A 154 4.05 -0.67 -26.34
CA LEU A 154 4.11 -0.68 -27.79
C LEU A 154 5.42 0.01 -28.15
N LYS A 155 6.39 -0.80 -28.60
CA LYS A 155 7.60 -0.33 -29.28
C LYS A 155 7.27 0.48 -30.52
#